data_AF-A0A7X8EYF6-F1
#
_entry.id   AF-A0A7X8EYF6-F1
#
_cell.length_a   1.000
_cell.length_b   1.000
_cell.length_c   1.000
_cell.angle_alpha   90.00
_cell.angle_beta   90.00
_cell.angle_gamma   90.00
#
_symmetry.space_group_name_H-M   'P 1'
#
loop_
_entity.id
_entity.type
_entity.pdbx_description
1 polymer ?
#
loop_
_entity_poly.entity_id
_entity_poly.type
_entity_poly.pdbx_seq_one_letter_code
_entity_poly.pdbx_strand_id
1 'polypeptide(L)'
;MDLKKVKEVIDLMKEYDLVEIELVDGDAKIHVKRPGAQGGMMQAVPMLQQAPAAAPAVGTPAPEAAPSAPHAGLVEIKSPIVGTFYQAPSPDADPYVKIGSQVEPDTVVCIIEAMKVMNEIKAETAGTIVEVCCKDGQAVEYGHVLFGVRP
;
A
#
# COMPACT_ATOMS: atom_id res chain seq x y z
N MET A 1 -9.30 18.42 -30.46
CA MET A 1 -9.04 18.32 -29.01
C MET A 1 -9.98 19.27 -28.31
N ASP A 2 -11.01 18.73 -27.67
CA ASP A 2 -12.16 19.47 -27.17
C ASP A 2 -11.97 19.88 -25.70
N LEU A 3 -12.07 21.19 -25.44
CA LEU A 3 -12.05 21.76 -24.08
C LEU A 3 -13.11 21.13 -23.15
N LYS A 4 -14.18 20.53 -23.71
CA LYS A 4 -15.22 19.81 -22.97
C LYS A 4 -14.69 18.52 -22.32
N LYS A 5 -13.89 17.73 -23.05
CA LYS A 5 -13.32 16.48 -22.54
C LYS A 5 -12.36 16.71 -21.36
N VAL A 6 -11.55 17.78 -21.44
CA VAL A 6 -10.64 18.15 -20.34
C VAL A 6 -11.42 18.53 -19.08
N LYS A 7 -12.56 19.21 -19.23
CA LYS A 7 -13.41 19.58 -18.09
C LYS A 7 -14.04 18.35 -17.43
N GLU A 8 -14.54 17.41 -18.22
CA GLU A 8 -15.06 16.12 -17.69
C GLU A 8 -13.98 15.35 -16.92
N VAL A 9 -12.74 15.31 -17.43
CA VAL A 9 -11.61 14.68 -16.72
C VAL A 9 -11.34 15.39 -15.38
N ILE A 10 -11.36 16.73 -15.33
CA ILE A 10 -11.16 17.49 -14.09
C ILE A 10 -12.30 17.27 -13.09
N ASP A 11 -13.55 17.16 -13.56
CA ASP A 11 -14.71 16.92 -12.69
C ASP A 11 -14.66 15.49 -12.13
N LEU A 12 -14.28 14.49 -12.94
CA LEU A 12 -14.02 13.12 -12.49
C LEU A 12 -12.86 13.06 -11.47
N MET A 13 -11.78 13.83 -11.69
CA MET A 13 -10.68 13.92 -10.71
C MET A 13 -11.14 14.45 -9.35
N LYS A 14 -12.14 15.35 -9.32
CA LYS A 14 -12.69 15.88 -8.06
C LYS A 14 -13.69 14.93 -7.41
N GLU A 15 -14.54 14.29 -8.21
CA GLU A 15 -15.56 13.36 -7.71
C GLU A 15 -14.93 12.11 -7.07
N TYR A 16 -13.87 11.59 -7.69
CA TYR A 16 -13.17 10.39 -7.24
C TYR A 16 -11.85 10.68 -6.50
N ASP A 17 -11.58 11.95 -6.16
CA ASP A 17 -10.35 12.44 -5.51
C ASP A 17 -9.04 11.88 -6.09
N LEU A 18 -8.96 11.86 -7.43
CA LEU A 18 -7.82 11.30 -8.16
C LEU A 18 -6.69 12.32 -8.26
N VAL A 19 -5.46 11.87 -8.00
CA VAL A 19 -4.25 12.71 -8.01
C VAL A 19 -3.72 12.92 -9.44
N GLU A 20 -3.86 11.91 -10.29
CA GLU A 20 -3.29 11.89 -11.64
C GLU A 20 -4.16 11.03 -12.58
N ILE A 21 -4.39 11.53 -13.79
CA ILE A 21 -5.09 10.80 -14.86
C ILE A 21 -4.34 10.97 -16.18
N GLU A 22 -4.10 9.86 -16.87
CA GLU A 22 -3.57 9.82 -18.23
C GLU A 22 -4.62 9.23 -19.18
N LEU A 23 -4.92 9.94 -20.27
CA LEU A 23 -5.93 9.55 -21.25
C LEU A 23 -5.34 9.62 -22.66
N VAL A 24 -5.46 8.53 -23.42
CA VAL A 24 -4.95 8.39 -24.80
C VAL A 24 -6.13 8.20 -25.74
N ASP A 25 -6.30 9.12 -26.69
CA ASP A 25 -7.35 9.10 -27.73
C ASP A 25 -6.69 9.30 -29.09
N GLY A 26 -6.40 8.20 -29.79
CA GLY A 26 -5.65 8.19 -31.05
C GLY A 26 -4.23 8.77 -30.87
N ASP A 27 -3.90 9.82 -31.60
CA ASP A 27 -2.62 10.54 -31.49
C ASP A 27 -2.58 11.58 -30.35
N ALA A 28 -3.69 11.80 -29.63
CA ALA A 28 -3.78 12.77 -28.55
C ALA A 28 -3.57 12.13 -27.18
N LYS A 29 -2.53 12.59 -26.45
CA LYS A 29 -2.23 12.19 -25.07
C LYS A 29 -2.51 13.36 -24.12
N ILE A 30 -3.36 13.14 -23.13
CA ILE A 30 -3.71 14.13 -22.09
C ILE A 30 -3.27 13.58 -20.75
N HIS A 31 -2.40 14.32 -20.06
CA HIS A 31 -1.98 14.04 -18.71
C HIS A 31 -2.47 15.19 -17.82
N VAL A 32 -3.32 14.89 -16.84
CA VAL A 32 -3.84 15.86 -15.87
C VAL A 32 -3.39 15.47 -14.49
N LYS A 33 -2.69 16.38 -13.81
CA LYS A 33 -2.17 16.19 -12.45
C LYS A 33 -2.66 17.31 -11.55
N ARG A 34 -3.17 16.96 -10.39
CA ARG A 34 -3.51 17.94 -9.35
C ARG A 34 -2.23 18.28 -8.58
N PRO A 35 -1.82 19.55 -8.49
CA PRO A 35 -0.77 19.93 -7.56
C PRO A 35 -1.31 19.75 -6.13
N GLY A 36 -1.00 18.61 -5.53
CA GLY A 36 -1.03 18.43 -4.09
C GLY A 36 -0.03 19.38 -3.45
N ALA A 37 -0.42 20.01 -2.35
CA ALA A 37 0.30 21.08 -1.68
C ALA A 37 1.77 20.74 -1.41
N GLN A 38 2.67 21.14 -2.31
CA GLN A 38 4.06 21.39 -1.99
C GLN A 38 4.18 22.87 -1.61
N GLY A 39 4.34 23.13 -0.31
CA GLY A 39 4.65 24.44 0.21
C GLY A 39 4.96 24.37 1.69
N GLY A 40 6.24 24.27 2.06
CA GLY A 40 6.61 24.29 3.47
C GLY A 40 8.04 23.89 3.82
N MET A 41 9.01 24.57 3.22
CA MET A 41 10.32 24.94 3.77
C MET A 41 10.98 24.05 4.84
N MET A 42 12.13 23.51 4.44
CA MET A 42 13.23 23.11 5.32
C MET A 42 13.56 24.21 6.34
N GLN A 43 13.31 23.97 7.62
CA GLN A 43 13.92 24.70 8.74
C GLN A 43 14.73 23.68 9.54
N ALA A 44 16.04 23.69 9.32
CA ALA A 44 17.01 23.07 10.22
C ALA A 44 17.04 23.90 11.52
N VAL A 45 16.64 23.30 12.63
CA VAL A 45 16.84 23.87 13.98
C VAL A 45 17.93 23.08 14.72
N PRO A 46 18.84 23.77 15.42
CA PRO A 46 20.09 23.18 15.89
C PRO A 46 19.90 22.23 17.06
N MET A 47 20.75 21.20 17.08
CA MET A 47 20.95 20.25 18.17
C MET A 47 21.15 20.96 19.51
N LEU A 48 20.29 20.68 20.49
CA LEU A 48 20.55 20.91 21.91
C LEU A 48 20.70 19.57 22.61
N GLN A 49 21.94 19.30 22.99
CA GLN A 49 22.41 18.20 23.80
C GLN A 49 21.88 18.37 25.24
N GLN A 50 21.07 17.42 25.73
CA GLN A 50 20.81 17.26 27.17
C GLN A 50 20.86 15.78 27.57
N ALA A 51 21.56 15.55 28.69
CA ALA A 51 21.87 14.28 29.32
C ALA A 51 20.63 13.66 30.03
N PRO A 52 20.69 12.38 30.45
CA PRO A 52 19.51 11.55 30.64
C PRO A 52 18.88 11.71 32.03
N ALA A 53 17.55 11.76 32.06
CA ALA A 53 16.73 11.59 33.27
C ALA A 53 15.60 10.59 32.98
N ALA A 54 15.38 9.69 33.93
CA ALA A 54 14.51 8.52 33.82
C ALA A 54 13.02 8.81 34.07
N ALA A 55 12.19 7.93 33.48
CA ALA A 55 10.75 7.65 33.68
C ALA A 55 9.73 8.45 32.81
N PRO A 56 8.53 7.90 32.53
CA PRO A 56 8.14 6.52 32.19
C PRO A 56 7.72 6.39 30.71
N ALA A 57 7.68 5.16 30.21
CA ALA A 57 7.41 4.83 28.80
C ALA A 57 5.98 5.22 28.37
N VAL A 58 5.88 6.30 27.60
CA VAL A 58 4.78 6.57 26.67
C VAL A 58 5.06 5.84 25.37
N GLY A 59 4.07 5.07 24.90
CA GLY A 59 4.17 4.20 23.72
C GLY A 59 4.71 4.94 22.51
N THR A 60 5.87 4.47 22.04
CA THR A 60 6.47 4.82 20.77
C THR A 60 5.47 4.50 19.64
N PRO A 61 5.15 5.44 18.73
CA PRO A 61 4.52 5.05 17.48
C PRO A 61 5.51 4.11 16.76
N ALA A 62 5.01 2.94 16.37
CA ALA A 62 5.78 1.97 15.61
C ALA A 62 6.38 2.64 14.36
N PRO A 63 7.61 2.29 13.95
CA PRO A 63 8.23 2.88 12.77
C PRO A 63 7.34 2.66 11.54
N GLU A 64 6.98 3.74 10.88
CA GLU A 64 6.36 3.73 9.55
C GLU A 64 7.29 2.93 8.62
N ALA A 65 6.81 1.79 8.13
CA ALA A 65 7.57 0.94 7.23
C ALA A 65 7.75 1.70 5.91
N ALA A 66 8.98 2.12 5.64
CA ALA A 66 9.39 2.73 4.39
C ALA A 66 8.96 1.83 3.19
N PRO A 67 8.66 2.42 2.03
CA PRO A 67 8.32 1.64 0.83
C PRO A 67 9.46 0.65 0.55
N SER A 68 9.12 -0.64 0.54
CA SER A 68 10.08 -1.71 0.31
C SER A 68 10.77 -1.50 -1.04
N ALA A 69 12.09 -1.68 -1.08
CA ALA A 69 12.85 -1.66 -2.32
C ALA A 69 12.29 -2.72 -3.29
N PRO A 70 12.32 -2.49 -4.62
CA PRO A 70 11.83 -3.47 -5.58
C PRO A 70 12.56 -4.79 -5.38
N HIS A 71 11.80 -5.85 -5.05
CA HIS A 71 12.34 -7.20 -4.90
C HIS A 71 12.73 -7.73 -6.28
N ALA A 72 13.96 -7.46 -6.70
CA ALA A 72 14.44 -7.81 -8.03
C ALA A 72 14.23 -9.30 -8.32
N GLY A 73 13.34 -9.61 -9.26
CA GLY A 73 13.03 -10.97 -9.71
C GLY A 73 11.86 -11.67 -9.01
N LEU A 74 11.14 -10.99 -8.12
CA LEU A 74 9.89 -11.51 -7.53
C LEU A 74 8.66 -10.83 -8.13
N VAL A 75 7.55 -11.58 -8.18
CA VAL A 75 6.21 -11.04 -8.44
C VAL A 75 5.61 -10.60 -7.12
N GLU A 76 5.17 -9.34 -7.05
CA GLU A 76 4.63 -8.74 -5.82
C GLU A 76 3.11 -8.93 -5.77
N ILE A 77 2.59 -9.50 -4.68
CA ILE A 77 1.17 -9.44 -4.34
C ILE A 77 0.94 -8.17 -3.54
N LYS A 78 0.06 -7.28 -4.01
CA LYS A 78 -0.19 -5.96 -3.42
C LYS A 78 -1.57 -5.86 -2.84
N SER A 79 -1.74 -4.96 -1.88
CA SER A 79 -3.06 -4.67 -1.31
C SER A 79 -3.94 -3.93 -2.32
N PRO A 80 -5.14 -4.43 -2.64
CA PRO A 80 -6.08 -3.73 -3.50
C PRO A 80 -6.93 -2.70 -2.73
N ILE A 81 -6.81 -2.64 -1.40
CA ILE A 81 -7.63 -1.79 -0.53
C ILE A 81 -6.81 -1.21 0.63
N VAL A 82 -7.34 -0.20 1.30
CA VAL A 82 -6.78 0.32 2.56
C VAL A 82 -7.43 -0.41 3.73
N GLY A 83 -6.65 -0.86 4.71
CA GLY A 83 -7.19 -1.56 5.87
C GLY A 83 -6.12 -2.14 6.79
N THR A 84 -6.50 -3.12 7.60
CA THR A 84 -5.60 -3.84 8.50
C THR A 84 -5.33 -5.24 7.96
N PHE A 85 -4.05 -5.58 7.76
CA PHE A 85 -3.63 -6.89 7.27
C PHE A 85 -3.69 -7.95 8.38
N TYR A 86 -4.26 -9.11 8.07
CA TYR A 86 -4.14 -10.31 8.89
C TYR A 86 -3.76 -11.53 8.05
N GLN A 87 -2.84 -12.33 8.57
CA GLN A 87 -2.32 -13.51 7.88
C GLN A 87 -3.25 -14.74 7.98
N ALA A 88 -4.22 -14.71 8.90
CA ALA A 88 -5.12 -15.82 9.23
C ALA A 88 -6.59 -15.35 9.25
N PRO A 89 -7.58 -16.25 9.07
CA PRO A 89 -9.00 -15.91 9.12
C PRO A 89 -9.50 -15.51 10.52
N SER A 90 -8.77 -15.90 11.56
CA SER A 90 -9.05 -15.61 12.96
C SER A 90 -7.75 -15.73 13.77
N PRO A 91 -7.66 -15.13 14.98
CA PRO A 91 -6.42 -15.14 15.78
C PRO A 91 -5.94 -16.52 16.22
N ASP A 92 -6.83 -17.51 16.29
CA ASP A 92 -6.53 -18.88 16.70
C ASP A 92 -6.33 -19.84 15.52
N ALA A 93 -6.49 -19.35 14.28
CA ALA A 93 -6.35 -20.16 13.07
C ALA A 93 -4.94 -20.08 12.49
N ASP A 94 -4.57 -21.10 11.72
CA ASP A 94 -3.34 -21.08 10.93
C ASP A 94 -3.38 -19.98 9.86
N PRO A 95 -2.21 -19.40 9.50
CA PRO A 95 -2.11 -18.49 8.37
C PRO A 95 -2.59 -19.15 7.07
N TYR A 96 -3.21 -18.37 6.19
CA TYR A 96 -3.60 -18.81 4.85
C TYR A 96 -2.40 -19.35 4.07
N VAL A 97 -1.26 -18.67 4.15
CA VAL A 97 0.01 -19.07 3.53
C VAL A 97 1.20 -18.79 4.44
N LYS A 98 2.32 -19.46 4.17
CA LYS A 98 3.62 -19.26 4.82
C LYS A 98 4.72 -19.24 3.77
N ILE A 99 5.93 -18.83 4.16
CA ILE A 99 7.10 -18.94 3.28
C ILE A 99 7.28 -20.40 2.86
N GLY A 100 7.42 -20.63 1.55
CA GLY A 100 7.46 -21.95 0.93
C GLY A 100 6.10 -22.49 0.48
N SER A 101 4.98 -21.83 0.81
CA SER A 101 3.66 -22.20 0.28
C SER A 101 3.59 -21.96 -1.23
N GLN A 102 3.01 -22.91 -1.94
CA GLN A 102 2.66 -22.76 -3.35
C GLN A 102 1.27 -22.14 -3.48
N VAL A 103 1.12 -21.18 -4.38
CA VAL A 103 -0.13 -20.44 -4.62
C VAL A 103 -0.47 -20.46 -6.11
N GLU A 104 -1.77 -20.45 -6.38
CA GLU A 104 -2.37 -20.27 -7.70
C GLU A 104 -3.14 -18.93 -7.71
N PRO A 105 -3.53 -18.39 -8.88
CA PRO A 105 -4.18 -17.08 -8.96
C PRO A 105 -5.41 -16.92 -8.06
N ASP A 106 -6.16 -17.99 -7.80
CA ASP A 106 -7.35 -17.99 -6.94
C ASP A 106 -7.08 -18.31 -5.47
N THR A 107 -5.84 -18.64 -5.08
CA THR A 107 -5.49 -18.96 -3.69
C THR A 107 -5.62 -17.71 -2.82
N VAL A 108 -6.38 -17.83 -1.72
CA VAL A 108 -6.46 -16.78 -0.69
C VAL A 108 -5.18 -16.78 0.13
N VAL A 109 -4.53 -15.62 0.26
CA VAL A 109 -3.21 -15.47 0.90
C VAL A 109 -3.26 -14.70 2.21
N CYS A 110 -4.26 -13.84 2.41
CA CYS A 110 -4.50 -13.11 3.65
C CYS A 110 -5.91 -12.51 3.64
N ILE A 111 -6.29 -11.85 4.73
CA ILE A 111 -7.45 -10.96 4.76
C ILE A 111 -7.00 -9.54 5.08
N ILE A 112 -7.79 -8.58 4.60
CA ILE A 112 -7.65 -7.18 4.98
C ILE A 112 -8.98 -6.69 5.56
N GLU A 113 -8.94 -6.23 6.80
CA GLU A 113 -10.08 -5.61 7.46
C GLU A 113 -10.22 -4.17 7.00
N ALA A 114 -11.32 -3.86 6.32
CA ALA A 114 -11.69 -2.50 5.95
C ALA A 114 -13.13 -2.23 6.40
N MET A 115 -13.33 -1.19 7.22
CA MET A 115 -14.66 -0.80 7.71
C MET A 115 -15.45 -1.97 8.37
N LYS A 116 -14.78 -2.80 9.18
CA LYS A 116 -15.32 -4.03 9.83
C LYS A 116 -15.68 -5.18 8.87
N VAL A 117 -15.26 -5.11 7.62
CA VAL A 117 -15.42 -6.19 6.64
C VAL A 117 -14.07 -6.85 6.43
N MET A 118 -14.02 -8.18 6.57
CA MET A 118 -12.83 -8.99 6.30
C MET A 118 -12.81 -9.39 4.83
N ASN A 119 -11.98 -8.74 4.03
CA ASN A 119 -11.86 -9.00 2.60
C ASN A 119 -10.74 -9.99 2.34
N GLU A 120 -11.06 -11.13 1.74
CA GLU A 120 -10.06 -12.11 1.29
C GLU A 120 -9.24 -11.56 0.12
N ILE A 121 -7.92 -11.67 0.23
CA ILE A 121 -7.00 -11.27 -0.82
C ILE A 121 -6.49 -12.52 -1.53
N LYS A 122 -6.63 -12.56 -2.85
CA LYS A 122 -6.15 -13.65 -3.70
C LYS A 122 -4.73 -13.38 -4.20
N ALA A 123 -4.00 -14.42 -4.57
CA ALA A 123 -2.64 -14.29 -5.07
C ALA A 123 -2.56 -13.62 -6.45
N GLU A 124 -3.54 -13.85 -7.33
CA GLU A 124 -3.57 -13.37 -8.73
C GLU A 124 -2.39 -13.81 -9.61
N THR A 125 -1.47 -14.59 -9.05
CA THR A 125 -0.28 -15.14 -9.68
C THR A 125 -0.04 -16.56 -9.20
N ALA A 126 0.69 -17.34 -9.98
CA ALA A 126 1.13 -18.67 -9.61
C ALA A 126 2.60 -18.64 -9.18
N GLY A 127 2.97 -19.43 -8.18
CA GLY A 127 4.36 -19.54 -7.73
C GLY A 127 4.49 -19.93 -6.27
N THR A 128 5.65 -19.65 -5.70
CA THR A 128 5.97 -19.93 -4.29
C THR A 128 6.13 -18.65 -3.50
N ILE A 129 5.44 -18.51 -2.36
CA ILE A 129 5.67 -17.42 -1.41
C ILE A 129 7.09 -17.52 -0.87
N VAL A 130 7.90 -16.50 -1.08
CA VAL A 130 9.28 -16.42 -0.56
C VAL A 130 9.44 -15.33 0.47
N GLU A 131 8.51 -14.37 0.52
CA GLU A 131 8.58 -13.24 1.43
C GLU A 131 7.18 -12.81 1.89
N VAL A 132 7.08 -12.42 3.16
CA VAL A 132 5.90 -11.78 3.76
C VAL A 132 6.33 -10.40 4.21
N CYS A 133 5.81 -9.37 3.55
CA CYS A 133 6.27 -7.99 3.70
C CYS A 133 5.44 -7.20 4.73
N CYS A 134 4.41 -7.82 5.30
CA CYS A 134 3.51 -7.23 6.29
C CYS A 134 3.50 -8.03 7.60
N LYS A 135 3.18 -7.35 8.71
CA LYS A 135 2.97 -7.97 10.02
C LYS A 135 1.48 -8.09 10.29
N ASP A 136 1.09 -9.11 11.06
CA ASP A 136 -0.29 -9.27 11.50
C ASP A 136 -0.75 -8.05 12.32
N GLY A 137 -1.94 -7.52 12.01
CA GLY A 137 -2.48 -6.30 12.59
C GLY A 137 -1.89 -5.00 12.04
N GLN A 138 -1.03 -5.04 11.01
CA GLN A 138 -0.43 -3.84 10.41
C GLN A 138 -1.43 -3.12 9.50
N ALA A 139 -1.47 -1.78 9.58
CA ALA A 139 -2.19 -0.96 8.63
C ALA A 139 -1.49 -0.99 7.26
N VAL A 140 -2.27 -1.21 6.20
CA VAL A 140 -1.81 -1.28 4.81
C VAL A 140 -2.61 -0.34 3.94
N GLU A 141 -1.95 0.22 2.94
CA GLU A 141 -2.53 1.14 1.97
C GLU A 141 -2.71 0.45 0.61
N TYR A 142 -3.44 1.11 -0.30
CA TYR A 142 -3.54 0.65 -1.68
C TYR A 142 -2.15 0.52 -2.32
N GLY A 143 -1.88 -0.60 -2.97
CA GLY A 143 -0.61 -0.88 -3.64
C GLY A 143 0.52 -1.30 -2.69
N HIS A 144 0.29 -1.35 -1.37
CA HIS A 144 1.28 -1.82 -0.41
C HIS A 144 1.64 -3.30 -0.69
N VAL A 145 2.94 -3.63 -0.71
CA VAL A 145 3.40 -4.99 -1.00
C VAL A 145 3.14 -5.89 0.20
N LEU A 146 2.37 -6.96 0.00
CA LEU A 146 2.00 -7.91 1.05
C LEU A 146 2.91 -9.13 1.04
N PHE A 147 3.21 -9.65 -0.16
CA PHE A 147 4.01 -10.85 -0.35
C PHE A 147 4.92 -10.74 -1.58
N GLY A 148 6.07 -11.40 -1.50
CA GLY A 148 6.94 -11.68 -2.64
C GLY A 148 6.78 -13.13 -3.11
N VAL A 149 6.50 -13.32 -4.39
CA VAL A 149 6.30 -14.61 -5.03
C VAL A 149 7.39 -14.89 -6.04
N ARG A 150 7.99 -16.07 -5.95
CA ARG A 150 8.85 -16.60 -7.01
C ARG A 150 7.97 -17.37 -8.00
N PRO A 151 7.87 -16.94 -9.26
CA PRO A 151 7.09 -17.64 -10.28
C PRO A 151 7.63 -19.03 -10.61
#